data_AF-A0A538NMA9-F1
#
_entry.id   AF-A0A538NMA9-F1
#
_cell.length_a   1.000
_cell.length_b   1.000
_cell.length_c   1.000
_cell.angle_alpha   90.00
_cell.angle_beta   90.00
_cell.angle_gamma   90.00
#
_symmetry.space_group_name_H-M   'P 1'
#
loop_
_entity.id
_entity.type
_entity.pdbx_description
1 polymer ?
#
loop_
_entity_poly.entity_id
_entity_poly.type
_entity_poly.pdbx_seq_one_letter_code
_entity_poly.pdbx_strand_id
1 'polypeptide(L)'
;MYNLTPSQKELISSIVRLIRERKLSENFTVFRDGEGGVFVQKPREKTGFRFSNIGTQEFDALARTELLIVDVLEPRFGLLNCTLRGKAYEAVNSNFGSPDTSFVKHLTPSAKKTMELAISIAKQADAEDARLHPKVGAVLVRDDQILASAFRGELGPGDHAEFTLLQKKLAGENLSGSILFTTLEPCTARKAHKTCAEWIVERKVGCVFVGMLDPNPRIYSLGITQLRESGVVIEFFPADLRDKIRADNSAFIDAFRANPELAGEATFNFTQNDGKYTIGHGNLLFETRWSNASNRCAYDMSSRVQTPHEGDVVVLQNDKEYFAVLKIVDVKARSHGDIYDSVSIEYRINQDGSGTFRE
;
A
#
# COMPACT_ATOMS: atom_id res chain seq x y z
N MET A 1 -0.39 8.70 -19.70
CA MET A 1 -1.77 8.52 -19.20
C MET A 1 -2.65 9.29 -20.18
N TYR A 2 -3.81 8.78 -20.56
CA TYR A 2 -4.64 9.44 -21.58
C TYR A 2 -5.13 10.80 -21.04
N ASN A 3 -4.86 11.88 -21.75
CA ASN A 3 -5.32 13.23 -21.37
C ASN A 3 -6.81 13.37 -21.70
N LEU A 4 -7.67 12.71 -20.91
CA LEU A 4 -9.11 12.68 -21.10
C LEU A 4 -9.81 13.77 -20.31
N THR A 5 -10.79 14.44 -20.92
CA THR A 5 -11.68 15.37 -20.23
C THR A 5 -12.61 14.62 -19.25
N PRO A 6 -13.22 15.30 -18.27
CA PRO A 6 -14.17 14.68 -17.34
C PRO A 6 -15.27 13.88 -18.04
N SER A 7 -15.88 14.43 -19.09
CA SER A 7 -16.94 13.77 -19.87
C SER A 7 -16.43 12.52 -20.60
N GLN A 8 -15.18 12.51 -21.06
CA GLN A 8 -14.56 11.33 -21.69
C GLN A 8 -14.25 10.23 -20.67
N LYS A 9 -13.84 10.61 -19.45
CA LYS A 9 -13.64 9.68 -18.34
C LYS A 9 -14.96 9.03 -17.94
N GLU A 10 -16.04 9.81 -17.89
CA GLU A 10 -17.39 9.32 -17.63
C GLU A 10 -17.88 8.35 -18.73
N LEU A 11 -17.63 8.69 -20.00
CA LEU A 11 -17.97 7.84 -21.16
C LEU A 11 -17.30 6.47 -21.05
N ILE A 12 -15.96 6.45 -20.94
CA ILE A 12 -15.19 5.20 -20.95
C ILE A 12 -15.49 4.34 -19.72
N SER A 13 -15.67 4.98 -18.55
CA SER A 13 -16.04 4.29 -17.31
C SER A 13 -17.43 3.66 -17.41
N SER A 14 -18.38 4.35 -18.03
CA SER A 14 -19.73 3.84 -18.25
C SER A 14 -19.76 2.66 -19.22
N ILE A 15 -18.98 2.72 -20.31
CA ILE A 15 -18.84 1.61 -21.26
C ILE A 15 -18.22 0.38 -20.59
N VAL A 16 -17.11 0.56 -19.85
CA VAL A 16 -16.46 -0.52 -19.10
C VAL A 16 -17.41 -1.15 -18.08
N ARG A 17 -18.20 -0.33 -17.38
CA ARG A 17 -19.21 -0.80 -16.43
C ARG A 17 -20.28 -1.66 -17.12
N LEU A 18 -20.85 -1.19 -18.24
CA LEU A 18 -21.86 -1.94 -18.99
C LEU A 18 -21.32 -3.29 -19.48
N ILE A 19 -20.06 -3.36 -19.87
CA ILE A 19 -19.42 -4.63 -20.28
C ILE A 19 -19.23 -5.57 -19.09
N ARG A 20 -18.76 -5.06 -17.94
CA ARG A 20 -18.61 -5.86 -16.69
C ARG A 20 -19.94 -6.42 -16.21
N GLU A 21 -21.00 -5.62 -16.31
CA GLU A 21 -22.37 -6.02 -16.00
C GLU A 21 -22.99 -6.93 -17.08
N ARG A 22 -22.24 -7.29 -18.13
CA ARG A 22 -22.67 -8.11 -19.29
C ARG A 22 -23.86 -7.53 -20.05
N LYS A 23 -24.10 -6.23 -19.91
CA LYS A 23 -25.15 -5.47 -20.62
C LYS A 23 -24.70 -5.00 -22.01
N LEU A 24 -23.39 -4.90 -22.22
CA LEU A 24 -22.76 -4.57 -23.50
C LEU A 24 -21.61 -5.56 -23.78
N SER A 25 -21.27 -5.78 -25.04
CA SER A 25 -20.10 -6.58 -25.44
C SER A 25 -18.88 -5.68 -25.72
N GLU A 26 -17.67 -6.24 -25.64
CA GLU A 26 -16.42 -5.51 -25.96
C GLU A 26 -16.42 -4.97 -27.39
N ASN A 27 -17.11 -5.65 -28.29
CA ASN A 27 -17.50 -5.16 -29.60
C ASN A 27 -18.90 -4.57 -29.50
N PHE A 28 -19.07 -3.29 -29.80
CA PHE A 28 -20.35 -2.60 -29.74
C PHE A 28 -20.49 -1.63 -30.90
N THR A 29 -21.72 -1.25 -31.21
CA THR A 29 -22.03 -0.31 -32.27
C THR A 29 -22.38 1.04 -31.66
N VAL A 30 -21.83 2.10 -32.24
CA VAL A 30 -22.16 3.49 -31.90
C VAL A 30 -22.90 4.12 -33.05
N PHE A 31 -23.98 4.83 -32.75
CA PHE A 31 -24.64 5.72 -33.71
C PHE A 31 -24.93 7.06 -33.06
N ARG A 32 -24.98 8.09 -33.91
CA ARG A 32 -25.19 9.48 -33.51
C ARG A 32 -26.65 9.83 -33.82
N ASP A 33 -27.36 10.42 -32.87
CA ASP A 33 -28.67 11.00 -33.19
C ASP A 33 -28.49 12.39 -33.84
N GLY A 34 -29.55 12.89 -34.49
CA GLY A 34 -29.56 14.23 -35.08
C GLY A 34 -29.54 15.37 -34.05
N GLU A 35 -29.57 15.06 -32.75
CA GLU A 35 -29.56 16.00 -31.62
C GLU A 35 -28.16 16.09 -30.95
N GLY A 36 -27.16 15.37 -31.46
CA GLY A 36 -25.77 15.41 -30.98
C GLY A 36 -25.45 14.41 -29.86
N GLY A 37 -26.38 13.51 -29.52
CA GLY A 37 -26.20 12.46 -28.53
C GLY A 37 -25.54 11.19 -29.09
N VAL A 38 -24.87 10.45 -28.20
CA VAL A 38 -24.20 9.18 -28.51
C VAL A 38 -25.01 8.00 -27.96
N PHE A 39 -25.33 7.05 -28.84
CA PHE A 39 -25.95 5.78 -28.46
C PHE A 39 -24.97 4.62 -28.63
N VAL A 40 -24.95 3.72 -27.66
CA VAL A 40 -24.20 2.46 -27.73
C VAL A 40 -25.14 1.27 -27.66
N GLN A 41 -24.91 0.27 -28.49
CA GLN A 41 -25.70 -0.97 -28.50
C GLN A 41 -24.83 -2.17 -28.83
N LYS A 42 -25.33 -3.37 -28.51
CA LYS A 42 -24.68 -4.59 -29.00
C LYS A 42 -24.79 -4.66 -30.53
N PRO A 43 -23.82 -5.31 -31.20
CA PRO A 43 -23.87 -5.46 -32.64
C PRO A 43 -25.19 -6.13 -33.08
N ARG A 44 -25.90 -5.50 -34.02
CA ARG A 44 -27.17 -5.99 -34.61
C ARG A 44 -28.39 -5.99 -33.68
N GLU A 45 -28.32 -5.39 -32.49
CA GLU A 45 -29.49 -5.13 -31.66
C GLU A 45 -30.16 -3.79 -32.00
N LYS A 46 -31.46 -3.64 -31.70
CA LYS A 46 -32.22 -2.39 -31.91
C LYS A 46 -32.38 -1.56 -30.63
N THR A 47 -31.94 -2.09 -29.50
CA THR A 47 -32.04 -1.46 -28.18
C THR A 47 -30.64 -1.13 -27.67
N GLY A 48 -30.45 0.08 -27.16
CA GLY A 48 -29.15 0.57 -26.72
C GLY A 48 -29.24 1.50 -25.52
N PHE A 49 -28.08 1.98 -25.08
CA PHE A 49 -27.92 2.91 -23.99
C PHE A 49 -27.62 4.29 -24.56
N ARG A 50 -28.40 5.32 -24.19
CA ARG A 50 -28.17 6.72 -24.54
C ARG A 50 -27.28 7.37 -23.48
N PHE A 51 -26.25 8.08 -23.89
CA PHE A 51 -25.49 8.97 -23.01
C PHE A 51 -25.97 10.41 -23.24
N SER A 52 -26.80 10.92 -22.33
CA SER A 52 -27.44 12.25 -22.47
C SER A 52 -26.50 13.44 -22.25
N ASN A 53 -25.37 13.23 -21.57
CA ASN A 53 -24.45 14.30 -21.14
C ASN A 53 -23.16 14.36 -21.97
N ILE A 54 -23.09 13.61 -23.09
CA ILE A 54 -21.85 13.37 -23.82
C ILE A 54 -22.12 13.55 -25.31
N GLY A 55 -21.49 14.56 -25.90
CA GLY A 55 -21.65 14.91 -27.30
C GLY A 55 -20.82 14.06 -28.25
N THR A 56 -21.09 14.22 -29.54
CA THR A 56 -20.34 13.57 -30.62
C THR A 56 -18.86 13.97 -30.65
N GLN A 57 -18.52 15.18 -30.21
CA GLN A 57 -17.14 15.68 -30.21
C GLN A 57 -16.27 14.97 -29.15
N GLU A 58 -16.83 14.72 -27.97
CA GLU A 58 -16.18 14.00 -26.88
C GLU A 58 -15.87 12.56 -27.27
N PHE A 59 -16.84 11.91 -27.94
CA PHE A 59 -16.66 10.56 -28.49
C PHE A 59 -15.57 10.54 -29.55
N ASP A 60 -15.55 11.49 -30.48
CA ASP A 60 -14.54 11.54 -31.55
C ASP A 60 -13.14 11.79 -31.01
N ALA A 61 -13.02 12.61 -29.96
CA ALA A 61 -11.75 12.80 -29.27
C ALA A 61 -11.32 11.54 -28.50
N LEU A 62 -12.25 10.74 -27.96
CA LEU A 62 -11.95 9.45 -27.35
C LEU A 62 -11.55 8.40 -28.41
N ALA A 63 -12.20 8.39 -29.57
CA ALA A 63 -11.91 7.50 -30.69
C ALA A 63 -10.50 7.74 -31.28
N ARG A 64 -9.95 8.95 -31.14
CA ARG A 64 -8.56 9.28 -31.50
C ARG A 64 -7.51 8.78 -30.51
N THR A 65 -7.93 8.21 -29.38
CA THR A 65 -7.03 7.59 -28.41
C THR A 65 -6.83 6.10 -28.71
N GLU A 66 -5.84 5.47 -28.06
CA GLU A 66 -5.64 4.01 -28.16
C GLU A 66 -6.60 3.18 -27.27
N LEU A 67 -7.70 3.78 -26.77
CA LEU A 67 -8.66 3.10 -25.89
C LEU A 67 -9.73 2.32 -26.64
N LEU A 68 -10.03 2.73 -27.88
CA LEU A 68 -11.02 2.14 -28.76
C LEU A 68 -10.38 1.86 -30.12
N ILE A 69 -10.78 0.78 -30.76
CA ILE A 69 -10.64 0.61 -32.20
C ILE A 69 -11.99 1.01 -32.79
N VAL A 70 -11.99 1.88 -33.81
CA VAL A 70 -13.22 2.37 -34.44
C VAL A 70 -13.16 2.12 -35.94
N ASP A 71 -14.10 1.31 -36.42
CA ASP A 71 -14.29 1.04 -37.84
C ASP A 71 -15.61 1.66 -38.31
N VAL A 72 -15.59 2.33 -39.46
CA VAL A 72 -16.80 2.93 -40.03
C VAL A 72 -17.58 1.82 -40.75
N LEU A 73 -18.80 1.52 -40.26
CA LEU A 73 -19.68 0.52 -40.87
C LEU A 73 -20.51 1.12 -42.02
N GLU A 74 -21.17 2.25 -41.77
CA GLU A 74 -22.03 2.91 -42.76
C GLU A 74 -21.89 4.44 -42.62
N PRO A 75 -21.11 5.10 -43.50
CA PRO A 75 -20.84 6.53 -43.41
C PRO A 75 -22.10 7.39 -43.46
N ARG A 76 -23.12 6.96 -44.21
CA ARG A 76 -24.38 7.70 -44.40
C ARG A 76 -25.20 7.89 -43.12
N PHE A 77 -25.06 6.99 -42.14
CA PHE A 77 -25.79 7.04 -40.88
C PHE A 77 -24.87 7.30 -39.67
N GLY A 78 -23.59 7.58 -39.91
CA GLY A 78 -22.59 7.74 -38.83
C GLY A 78 -22.47 6.49 -37.96
N LEU A 79 -22.69 5.30 -38.53
CA LEU A 79 -22.65 4.03 -37.81
C LEU A 79 -21.21 3.56 -37.68
N LEU A 80 -20.75 3.40 -36.44
CA LEU A 80 -19.40 3.00 -36.10
C LEU A 80 -19.41 1.65 -35.38
N ASN A 81 -18.54 0.72 -35.79
CA ASN A 81 -18.19 -0.43 -34.98
C ASN A 81 -17.05 -0.04 -34.06
N CYS A 82 -17.17 -0.36 -32.78
CA CYS A 82 -16.17 -0.03 -31.78
C CYS A 82 -15.76 -1.27 -31.01
N THR A 83 -14.46 -1.45 -30.84
CA THR A 83 -13.89 -2.49 -29.99
C THR A 83 -13.11 -1.86 -28.85
N LEU A 84 -13.49 -2.19 -27.62
CA LEU A 84 -12.78 -1.74 -26.42
C LEU A 84 -11.45 -2.47 -26.28
N ARG A 85 -10.35 -1.73 -26.07
CA ARG A 85 -9.01 -2.35 -25.89
C ARG A 85 -8.71 -2.59 -24.41
N GLY A 86 -7.81 -3.53 -24.12
CA GLY A 86 -7.30 -3.81 -22.76
C GLY A 86 -6.82 -2.55 -22.01
N LYS A 87 -6.20 -1.60 -22.73
CA LYS A 87 -5.75 -0.31 -22.18
C LYS A 87 -6.88 0.56 -21.60
N ALA A 88 -8.12 0.38 -22.04
CA ALA A 88 -9.28 1.07 -21.48
C ALA A 88 -9.65 0.55 -20.08
N TYR A 89 -9.54 -0.76 -19.88
CA TYR A 89 -9.70 -1.34 -18.55
C TYR A 89 -8.60 -0.87 -17.61
N GLU A 90 -7.35 -0.82 -18.08
CA GLU A 90 -6.24 -0.25 -17.31
C GLU A 90 -6.47 1.22 -16.96
N ALA A 91 -6.92 2.03 -17.93
CA ALA A 91 -7.20 3.45 -17.72
C ALA A 91 -8.32 3.66 -16.66
N VAL A 92 -9.40 2.89 -16.72
CA VAL A 92 -10.49 2.94 -15.73
C VAL A 92 -10.05 2.38 -14.38
N ASN A 93 -9.29 1.28 -14.35
CA ASN A 93 -8.80 0.63 -13.13
C ASN A 93 -7.73 1.43 -12.41
N SER A 94 -6.97 2.27 -13.12
CA SER A 94 -6.03 3.22 -12.53
C SER A 94 -6.69 4.41 -11.81
N ASN A 95 -8.01 4.32 -11.55
CA ASN A 95 -8.87 5.31 -10.92
C ASN A 95 -8.77 6.71 -11.53
N PHE A 96 -9.75 7.04 -12.38
CA PHE A 96 -10.01 8.40 -12.86
C PHE A 96 -10.36 9.43 -11.75
N GLY A 97 -10.32 9.02 -10.48
CA GLY A 97 -10.44 9.88 -9.29
C GLY A 97 -9.12 10.21 -8.59
N SER A 98 -7.96 9.74 -9.07
CA SER A 98 -6.68 10.20 -8.52
C SER A 98 -6.34 11.59 -9.07
N PRO A 99 -5.79 12.51 -8.24
CA PRO A 99 -5.25 13.79 -8.72
C PRO A 99 -4.33 13.55 -9.90
N ASP A 100 -4.32 14.47 -10.87
CA ASP A 100 -3.48 14.35 -12.07
C ASP A 100 -2.05 13.95 -11.71
N THR A 101 -1.65 12.71 -11.99
CA THR A 101 -0.31 12.16 -11.71
C THR A 101 0.65 12.37 -12.87
N SER A 102 0.31 13.23 -13.84
CA SER A 102 1.25 13.65 -14.88
C SER A 102 2.58 14.16 -14.28
N PHE A 103 2.54 14.77 -13.09
CA PHE A 103 3.73 15.15 -12.31
C PHE A 103 4.54 13.96 -11.79
N VAL A 104 3.91 12.82 -11.46
CA VAL A 104 4.61 11.59 -11.01
C VAL A 104 5.33 10.95 -12.20
N LYS A 105 4.76 11.02 -13.41
CA LYS A 105 5.37 10.45 -14.63
C LYS A 105 6.56 11.25 -15.14
N HIS A 106 6.70 12.48 -14.68
CA HIS A 106 7.93 13.25 -14.75
C HIS A 106 8.59 13.25 -13.37
N LEU A 107 9.06 12.08 -12.88
CA LEU A 107 10.17 12.04 -11.93
C LEU A 107 11.36 12.72 -12.62
N THR A 108 11.36 14.05 -12.56
CA THR A 108 12.52 14.87 -12.88
C THR A 108 13.68 14.36 -12.02
N PRO A 109 14.94 14.68 -12.38
CA PRO A 109 16.09 14.51 -11.49
C PRO A 109 15.87 15.09 -10.06
N SER A 110 14.81 15.88 -9.84
CA SER A 110 14.34 16.40 -8.55
C SER A 110 13.83 15.32 -7.59
N ALA A 111 12.97 14.39 -8.02
CA ALA A 111 12.31 13.47 -7.07
C ALA A 111 13.25 12.46 -6.42
N LYS A 112 14.26 11.94 -7.15
CA LYS A 112 15.31 11.11 -6.54
C LYS A 112 16.11 11.90 -5.50
N LYS A 113 16.48 13.15 -5.80
CA LYS A 113 17.15 14.04 -4.86
C LYS A 113 16.29 14.32 -3.62
N THR A 114 14.98 14.47 -3.78
CA THR A 114 14.05 14.63 -2.66
C THR A 114 13.98 13.38 -1.80
N MET A 115 13.96 12.18 -2.40
CA MET A 115 14.04 10.92 -1.65
C MET A 115 15.37 10.79 -0.89
N GLU A 116 16.49 11.13 -1.51
CA GLU A 116 17.80 11.16 -0.86
C GLU A 116 17.85 12.20 0.27
N LEU A 117 17.22 13.36 0.08
CA LEU A 117 17.07 14.39 1.12
C LEU A 117 16.21 13.88 2.29
N ALA A 118 15.09 13.19 2.03
CA ALA A 118 14.27 12.60 3.08
C ALA A 118 15.09 11.61 3.92
N ILE A 119 15.95 10.81 3.29
CA ILE A 119 16.88 9.90 3.98
C ILE A 119 17.92 10.68 4.79
N SER A 120 18.53 11.72 4.23
CA SER A 120 19.53 12.52 4.98
C SER A 120 18.92 13.25 6.17
N ILE A 121 17.66 13.65 6.05
CA ILE A 121 16.89 14.29 7.13
C ILE A 121 16.53 13.26 8.20
N ALA A 122 16.10 12.06 7.82
CA ALA A 122 15.83 10.96 8.77
C ALA A 122 17.03 10.66 9.67
N LYS A 123 18.25 10.79 9.16
CA LYS A 123 19.49 10.54 9.91
C LYS A 123 19.76 11.53 11.04
N GLN A 124 19.09 12.68 11.04
CA GLN A 124 19.19 13.69 12.11
C GLN A 124 18.33 13.33 13.33
N ALA A 125 17.47 12.33 13.23
CA ALA A 125 16.68 11.86 14.37
C ALA A 125 17.59 11.18 15.41
N ASP A 126 17.56 11.75 16.61
CA ASP A 126 18.22 11.21 17.80
C ASP A 126 17.31 10.24 18.56
N ALA A 127 17.91 9.42 19.42
CA ALA A 127 17.16 8.57 20.33
C ALA A 127 16.41 9.45 21.36
N GLU A 128 15.08 9.29 21.42
CA GLU A 128 14.24 10.06 22.33
C GLU A 128 14.22 9.46 23.74
N ASP A 129 14.37 8.14 23.85
CA ASP A 129 14.40 7.38 25.10
C ASP A 129 15.09 6.01 24.87
N ALA A 130 15.03 5.12 25.86
CA ALA A 130 15.66 3.80 25.81
C ALA A 130 15.02 2.81 24.80
N ARG A 131 13.84 3.12 24.26
CA ARG A 131 13.16 2.27 23.28
C ARG A 131 13.76 2.48 21.89
N LEU A 132 13.71 1.42 21.09
CA LEU A 132 14.08 1.47 19.69
C LEU A 132 12.97 2.17 18.90
N HIS A 133 13.23 3.39 18.48
CA HIS A 133 12.34 4.14 17.61
C HIS A 133 12.92 4.26 16.20
N PRO A 134 12.09 4.32 15.15
CA PRO A 134 12.59 4.42 13.79
C PRO A 134 13.12 5.82 13.50
N LYS A 135 14.17 5.90 12.68
CA LYS A 135 14.60 7.12 12.01
C LYS A 135 13.69 7.40 10.83
N VAL A 136 12.88 8.45 10.95
CA VAL A 136 11.91 8.87 9.94
C VAL A 136 12.19 10.29 9.50
N GLY A 137 12.25 10.50 8.19
CA GLY A 137 12.36 11.80 7.55
C GLY A 137 11.22 12.00 6.56
N ALA A 138 10.70 13.22 6.49
CA ALA A 138 9.60 13.61 5.63
C ALA A 138 9.94 14.92 4.89
N VAL A 139 9.63 15.00 3.61
CA VAL A 139 9.81 16.20 2.78
C VAL A 139 8.54 16.44 1.97
N LEU A 140 7.99 17.65 2.03
CA LEU A 140 6.81 18.02 1.25
C LEU A 140 7.22 18.93 0.09
N VAL A 141 6.79 18.57 -1.11
CA VAL A 141 7.09 19.28 -2.36
C VAL A 141 5.80 19.70 -3.05
N ARG A 142 5.81 20.88 -3.65
CA ARG A 142 4.81 21.35 -4.60
C ARG A 142 5.51 22.13 -5.71
N ASP A 143 5.09 21.92 -6.96
CA ASP A 143 5.59 22.66 -8.12
C ASP A 143 7.13 22.70 -8.18
N ASP A 144 7.76 21.54 -7.98
CA ASP A 144 9.22 21.33 -7.89
C ASP A 144 9.94 22.10 -6.76
N GLN A 145 9.20 22.72 -5.83
CA GLN A 145 9.74 23.42 -4.67
C GLN A 145 9.50 22.64 -3.38
N ILE A 146 10.55 22.54 -2.55
CA ILE A 146 10.41 22.00 -1.20
C ILE A 146 9.74 23.08 -0.34
N LEU A 147 8.55 22.77 0.17
CA LEU A 147 7.82 23.66 1.08
C LEU A 147 8.42 23.58 2.48
N ALA A 148 8.66 22.37 2.97
CA ALA A 148 9.34 22.10 4.22
C ALA A 148 9.79 20.64 4.27
N SER A 149 10.59 20.34 5.28
CA SER A 149 11.00 19.00 5.64
C SER A 149 11.04 18.85 7.15
N ALA A 150 10.93 17.62 7.64
CA ALA A 150 11.06 17.32 9.06
C ALA A 150 11.59 15.92 9.31
N PHE A 151 12.13 15.70 10.52
CA PHE A 151 12.47 14.37 11.02
C PHE A 151 11.73 14.08 12.34
N ARG A 152 11.70 12.80 12.72
CA ARG A 152 11.11 12.35 13.97
C ARG A 152 11.79 13.02 15.17
N GLY A 153 11.01 13.60 16.07
CA GLY A 153 11.51 14.25 17.28
C GLY A 153 11.98 15.70 17.10
N GLU A 154 11.99 16.26 15.87
CA GLU A 154 12.65 17.55 15.57
C GLU A 154 12.14 18.74 16.40
N LEU A 155 10.81 18.88 16.57
CA LEU A 155 10.20 19.99 17.31
C LEU A 155 9.55 19.55 18.62
N GLY A 156 9.79 18.31 19.05
CA GLY A 156 9.17 17.75 20.25
C GLY A 156 9.37 16.24 20.36
N PRO A 157 9.69 15.71 21.56
CA PRO A 157 9.77 14.28 21.80
C PRO A 157 8.47 13.56 21.42
N GLY A 158 8.57 12.41 20.75
CA GLY A 158 7.43 11.60 20.32
C GLY A 158 6.70 12.11 19.08
N ASP A 159 7.12 13.24 18.49
CA ASP A 159 6.54 13.72 17.25
C ASP A 159 7.07 12.95 16.04
N HIS A 160 6.13 12.50 15.21
CA HIS A 160 6.45 11.89 13.93
C HIS A 160 6.87 12.96 12.91
N ALA A 161 7.72 12.58 11.96
CA ALA A 161 8.20 13.49 10.93
C ALA A 161 7.03 14.12 10.14
N GLU A 162 6.04 13.34 9.72
CA GLU A 162 4.88 13.83 8.97
C GLU A 162 4.00 14.75 9.81
N PHE A 163 3.87 14.47 11.11
CA PHE A 163 3.11 15.33 12.01
C PHE A 163 3.80 16.69 12.19
N THR A 164 5.10 16.69 12.50
CA THR A 164 5.90 17.92 12.59
C THR A 164 5.81 18.74 11.30
N LEU A 165 5.94 18.07 10.16
CA LEU A 165 5.88 18.70 8.86
C LEU A 165 4.51 19.34 8.56
N LEU A 166 3.43 18.56 8.67
CA LEU A 166 2.09 18.96 8.24
C LEU A 166 1.36 19.88 9.23
N GLN A 167 1.61 19.71 10.54
CA GLN A 167 0.87 20.38 11.61
C GLN A 167 1.64 21.47 12.32
N LYS A 168 2.98 21.42 12.35
CA LYS A 168 3.79 22.44 13.03
C LYS A 168 4.45 23.39 12.04
N LYS A 169 5.21 22.86 11.08
CA LYS A 169 5.98 23.67 10.13
C LYS A 169 5.13 24.32 9.05
N LEU A 170 4.15 23.57 8.54
CA LEU A 170 3.23 24.03 7.49
C LEU A 170 1.83 24.29 8.04
N ALA A 171 1.74 24.73 9.30
CA ALA A 171 0.47 25.10 9.91
C ALA A 171 -0.18 26.24 9.10
N GLY A 172 -1.46 26.09 8.76
CA GLY A 172 -2.22 27.10 8.00
C GLY A 172 -1.97 27.12 6.49
N GLU A 173 -0.94 26.44 5.99
CA GLU A 173 -0.67 26.35 4.55
C GLU A 173 -1.70 25.47 3.83
N ASN A 174 -2.03 25.81 2.58
CA ASN A 174 -2.82 24.91 1.74
C ASN A 174 -1.90 23.81 1.20
N LEU A 175 -2.10 22.55 1.55
CA LEU A 175 -1.26 21.41 1.12
C LEU A 175 -1.92 20.53 0.04
N SER A 176 -3.05 20.97 -0.51
CA SER A 176 -3.79 20.24 -1.54
C SER A 176 -2.92 19.94 -2.76
N GLY A 177 -2.93 18.69 -3.22
CA GLY A 177 -2.19 18.25 -4.42
C GLY A 177 -0.67 18.21 -4.28
N SER A 178 -0.13 18.44 -3.07
CA SER A 178 1.31 18.32 -2.82
C SER A 178 1.79 16.86 -2.83
N ILE A 179 3.11 16.68 -2.90
CA ILE A 179 3.79 15.39 -2.88
C ILE A 179 4.55 15.27 -1.56
N LEU A 180 4.26 14.21 -0.80
CA LEU A 180 5.00 13.88 0.41
C LEU A 180 6.00 12.75 0.12
N PHE A 181 7.25 12.93 0.48
CA PHE A 181 8.25 11.87 0.51
C PHE A 181 8.52 11.53 1.97
N THR A 182 8.16 10.33 2.42
CA THR A 182 8.41 9.85 3.79
C THR A 182 9.21 8.55 3.76
N THR A 183 10.18 8.40 4.66
CA THR A 183 11.05 7.21 4.67
C THR A 183 10.39 5.97 5.27
N LEU A 184 9.33 6.11 6.05
CA LEU A 184 8.58 5.01 6.66
C LEU A 184 7.08 5.16 6.37
N GLU A 185 6.34 4.05 6.34
CA GLU A 185 4.89 4.06 6.18
C GLU A 185 4.20 4.96 7.22
N PRO A 186 3.33 5.90 6.80
CA PRO A 186 2.58 6.74 7.72
C PRO A 186 1.73 5.92 8.69
N CYS A 187 1.83 6.22 9.98
CA CYS A 187 1.12 5.45 11.01
C CYS A 187 -0.41 5.55 10.90
N THR A 188 -1.09 4.51 11.42
CA THR A 188 -2.55 4.38 11.54
C THR A 188 -3.03 4.23 12.99
N ALA A 189 -2.12 4.29 13.95
CA ALA A 189 -2.45 4.22 15.38
C ALA A 189 -1.66 5.27 16.15
N ARG A 190 -2.37 6.11 16.93
CA ARG A 190 -1.76 7.16 17.78
C ARG A 190 -2.68 7.48 18.96
N LYS A 191 -2.11 7.81 20.12
CA LYS A 191 -2.89 8.03 21.37
C LYS A 191 -3.37 9.47 21.58
N ALA A 192 -2.59 10.47 21.20
CA ALA A 192 -2.83 11.87 21.59
C ALA A 192 -3.46 12.74 20.49
N HIS A 193 -3.27 12.38 19.22
CA HIS A 193 -3.69 13.16 18.05
C HIS A 193 -4.06 12.23 16.90
N LYS A 194 -4.64 12.78 15.84
CA LYS A 194 -4.82 12.09 14.56
C LYS A 194 -3.51 11.47 14.08
N THR A 195 -3.65 10.34 13.42
CA THR A 195 -2.57 9.54 12.84
C THR A 195 -1.93 10.27 11.66
N CYS A 196 -0.72 9.87 11.26
CA CYS A 196 -0.06 10.49 10.11
C CYS A 196 -0.87 10.25 8.83
N ALA A 197 -1.44 9.05 8.63
CA ALA A 197 -2.32 8.77 7.50
C ALA A 197 -3.55 9.70 7.47
N GLU A 198 -4.24 9.88 8.60
CA GLU A 198 -5.37 10.81 8.68
C GLU A 198 -4.97 12.26 8.37
N TRP A 199 -3.83 12.72 8.89
CA TRP A 199 -3.35 14.07 8.59
C TRP A 199 -3.03 14.28 7.11
N ILE A 200 -2.44 13.29 6.44
CA ILE A 200 -2.14 13.35 5.01
C ILE A 200 -3.44 13.52 4.20
N VAL A 201 -4.49 12.76 4.54
CA VAL A 201 -5.81 12.85 3.92
C VAL A 201 -6.47 14.21 4.18
N GLU A 202 -6.52 14.63 5.44
CA GLU A 202 -7.14 15.90 5.84
C GLU A 202 -6.46 17.12 5.22
N ARG A 203 -5.12 17.07 5.08
CA ARG A 203 -4.33 18.12 4.42
C ARG A 203 -4.36 18.01 2.89
N LYS A 204 -5.09 17.04 2.34
CA LYS A 204 -5.33 16.82 0.90
C LYS A 204 -4.04 16.61 0.10
N VAL A 205 -3.05 15.97 0.69
CA VAL A 205 -1.82 15.57 -0.03
C VAL A 205 -2.22 14.66 -1.19
N GLY A 206 -1.73 14.95 -2.40
CA GLY A 206 -2.16 14.25 -3.61
C GLY A 206 -1.40 12.95 -3.85
N CYS A 207 -0.13 12.90 -3.44
CA CYS A 207 0.73 11.75 -3.64
C CYS A 207 1.70 11.58 -2.45
N VAL A 208 1.95 10.33 -2.07
CA VAL A 208 2.94 9.97 -1.05
C VAL A 208 3.89 8.93 -1.62
N PHE A 209 5.17 9.27 -1.65
CA PHE A 209 6.26 8.33 -1.84
C PHE A 209 6.67 7.75 -0.48
N VAL A 210 6.66 6.43 -0.38
CA VAL A 210 6.99 5.70 0.85
C VAL A 210 8.30 4.96 0.69
N GLY A 211 9.21 5.15 1.65
CA GLY A 211 10.49 4.47 1.72
C GLY A 211 10.34 2.98 2.02
N MET A 212 9.97 2.63 3.25
CA MET A 212 9.71 1.25 3.63
C MET A 212 8.37 1.10 4.36
N LEU A 213 7.81 -0.11 4.32
CA LEU A 213 6.62 -0.46 5.11
C LEU A 213 6.99 -0.57 6.59
N ASP A 214 6.05 -0.25 7.47
CA ASP A 214 6.29 -0.34 8.91
C ASP A 214 6.38 -1.83 9.33
N PRO A 215 7.43 -2.27 10.03
CA PRO A 215 7.56 -3.65 10.51
C PRO A 215 6.55 -4.02 11.60
N ASN A 216 5.85 -3.05 12.20
CA ASN A 216 4.84 -3.29 13.21
C ASN A 216 3.57 -3.89 12.57
N PRO A 217 3.12 -5.10 12.99
CA PRO A 217 1.91 -5.75 12.46
C PRO A 217 0.66 -4.85 12.51
N ARG A 218 0.58 -3.97 13.52
CA ARG A 218 -0.57 -3.08 13.74
C ARG A 218 -0.61 -1.88 12.80
N ILE A 219 0.46 -1.65 12.04
CA ILE A 219 0.58 -0.53 11.09
C ILE A 219 0.78 -1.06 9.67
N TYR A 220 1.50 -2.16 9.52
CA TYR A 220 1.90 -2.70 8.23
C TYR A 220 0.79 -2.72 7.20
N SER A 221 1.04 -2.06 6.07
CA SER A 221 0.14 -1.94 4.92
C SER A 221 -1.18 -1.21 5.19
N LEU A 222 -1.52 -0.93 6.46
CA LEU A 222 -2.77 -0.26 6.81
C LEU A 222 -2.70 1.23 6.47
N GLY A 223 -1.55 1.87 6.69
CA GLY A 223 -1.35 3.29 6.34
C GLY A 223 -1.49 3.48 4.84
N ILE A 224 -0.84 2.62 4.06
CA ILE A 224 -0.96 2.63 2.60
C ILE A 224 -2.39 2.33 2.15
N THR A 225 -3.06 1.36 2.75
CA THR A 225 -4.43 0.99 2.39
C THR A 225 -5.38 2.16 2.64
N GLN A 226 -5.34 2.75 3.83
CA GLN A 226 -6.16 3.91 4.20
C GLN A 226 -5.94 5.10 3.26
N LEU A 227 -4.68 5.39 2.91
CA LEU A 227 -4.35 6.48 2.00
C LEU A 227 -4.90 6.22 0.58
N ARG A 228 -4.74 5.01 0.06
CA ARG A 228 -5.27 4.62 -1.26
C ARG A 228 -6.79 4.69 -1.31
N GLU A 229 -7.46 4.19 -0.29
CA GLU A 229 -8.93 4.24 -0.16
C GLU A 229 -9.44 5.69 -0.09
N SER A 230 -8.63 6.59 0.45
CA SER A 230 -8.91 8.02 0.51
C SER A 230 -8.54 8.79 -0.76
N GLY A 231 -8.11 8.09 -1.82
CA GLY A 231 -7.77 8.68 -3.13
C GLY A 231 -6.36 9.25 -3.25
N VAL A 232 -5.50 9.06 -2.24
CA VAL A 232 -4.09 9.49 -2.27
C VAL A 232 -3.29 8.50 -3.11
N VAL A 233 -2.47 9.03 -4.02
CA VAL A 233 -1.59 8.23 -4.86
C VAL A 233 -0.41 7.75 -4.03
N ILE A 234 -0.10 6.44 -4.09
CA ILE A 234 1.02 5.87 -3.35
C ILE A 234 2.06 5.31 -4.32
N GLU A 235 3.29 5.80 -4.18
CA GLU A 235 4.47 5.28 -4.86
C GLU A 235 5.51 4.83 -3.84
N PHE A 236 6.46 3.98 -4.26
CA PHE A 236 7.55 3.53 -3.42
C PHE A 236 8.89 4.10 -3.88
N PHE A 237 9.80 4.28 -2.94
CA PHE A 237 11.18 4.63 -3.26
C PHE A 237 11.83 3.50 -4.09
N PRO A 238 12.80 3.81 -4.96
CA PRO A 238 13.63 2.83 -5.64
C PRO A 238 14.30 1.85 -4.66
N ALA A 239 14.52 0.60 -5.09
CA ALA A 239 15.02 -0.47 -4.23
C ALA A 239 16.33 -0.10 -3.49
N ASP A 240 17.28 0.53 -4.19
CA ASP A 240 18.56 0.97 -3.62
C ASP A 240 18.41 1.99 -2.49
N LEU A 241 17.42 2.88 -2.57
CA LEU A 241 17.12 3.84 -1.50
C LEU A 241 16.36 3.18 -0.34
N ARG A 242 15.49 2.22 -0.63
CA ARG A 242 14.80 1.44 0.41
C ARG A 242 15.77 0.62 1.25
N ASP A 243 16.80 0.05 0.63
CA ASP A 243 17.82 -0.72 1.34
C ASP A 243 18.65 0.15 2.28
N LYS A 244 18.95 1.40 1.90
CA LYS A 244 19.58 2.39 2.81
C LYS A 244 18.69 2.68 4.02
N ILE A 245 17.40 2.91 3.81
CA ILE A 245 16.45 3.19 4.89
C ILE A 245 16.34 1.98 5.85
N ARG A 246 16.29 0.76 5.31
CA ARG A 246 16.29 -0.47 6.12
C ARG A 246 17.57 -0.62 6.92
N ALA A 247 18.73 -0.33 6.33
CA ALA A 247 20.01 -0.38 7.03
C ALA A 247 20.04 0.62 8.20
N ASP A 248 19.60 1.86 7.96
CA ASP A 248 19.52 2.91 8.98
C ASP A 248 18.52 2.58 10.12
N ASN A 249 17.55 1.69 9.86
CA ASN A 249 16.50 1.25 10.80
C ASN A 249 16.63 -0.21 11.23
N SER A 250 17.77 -0.86 11.00
CA SER A 250 17.96 -2.31 11.23
C SER A 250 17.57 -2.74 12.63
N ALA A 251 18.08 -2.08 13.68
CA ALA A 251 17.73 -2.41 15.07
C ALA A 251 16.23 -2.30 15.36
N PHE A 252 15.56 -1.26 14.82
CA PHE A 252 14.11 -1.11 14.97
C PHE A 252 13.35 -2.23 14.26
N ILE A 253 13.78 -2.62 13.05
CA ILE A 253 13.19 -3.73 12.28
C ILE A 253 13.38 -5.05 13.00
N ASP A 254 14.60 -5.30 13.50
CA ASP A 254 14.96 -6.55 14.17
C ASP A 254 14.14 -6.77 15.44
N ALA A 255 13.76 -5.70 16.15
CA ALA A 255 12.86 -5.79 17.30
C ALA A 255 11.46 -6.38 16.98
N PHE A 256 11.03 -6.37 15.70
CA PHE A 256 9.79 -7.01 15.24
C PHE A 256 10.03 -8.34 14.52
N ARG A 257 11.29 -8.76 14.34
CA ARG A 257 11.69 -10.00 13.66
C ARG A 257 12.35 -11.01 14.57
N ALA A 258 12.87 -10.55 15.70
CA ALA A 258 13.57 -11.37 16.65
C ALA A 258 13.30 -10.92 18.08
N ASN A 259 13.30 -11.88 18.99
CA ASN A 259 13.42 -11.62 20.42
C ASN A 259 14.60 -12.42 20.97
N PRO A 260 15.73 -11.77 21.33
CA PRO A 260 16.91 -12.48 21.80
C PRO A 260 16.72 -13.10 23.19
N GLU A 261 15.69 -12.70 23.93
CA GLU A 261 15.43 -13.22 25.27
C GLU A 261 15.17 -14.74 25.23
N LEU A 262 15.55 -15.43 26.30
CA LEU A 262 15.39 -16.88 26.40
C LEU A 262 13.97 -17.29 26.81
N ALA A 263 13.14 -16.35 27.23
CA ALA A 263 11.71 -16.54 27.47
C ALA A 263 10.96 -15.22 27.36
N GLY A 264 9.67 -15.29 27.03
CA GLY A 264 8.79 -14.11 27.03
C GLY A 264 7.64 -14.24 26.04
N GLU A 265 7.04 -13.10 25.71
CA GLU A 265 5.99 -12.99 24.72
C GLU A 265 6.52 -12.28 23.47
N ALA A 266 6.00 -12.66 22.30
CA ALA A 266 6.31 -12.03 21.03
C ALA A 266 5.08 -11.97 20.14
N THR A 267 4.80 -10.80 19.58
CA THR A 267 3.78 -10.62 18.53
C THR A 267 4.46 -10.13 17.26
N PHE A 268 4.24 -10.83 16.15
CA PHE A 268 4.86 -10.50 14.87
C PHE A 268 3.91 -10.75 13.70
N ASN A 269 4.19 -10.07 12.59
CA ASN A 269 3.47 -10.26 11.33
C ASN A 269 4.11 -11.40 10.53
N PHE A 270 3.40 -12.52 10.38
CA PHE A 270 3.89 -13.67 9.62
C PHE A 270 3.95 -13.43 8.10
N THR A 271 3.28 -12.39 7.57
CA THR A 271 3.33 -12.06 6.14
C THR A 271 4.52 -11.17 5.77
N GLN A 272 5.15 -10.50 6.74
CA GLN A 272 6.15 -9.44 6.50
C GLN A 272 7.61 -9.88 6.38
N ASN A 273 7.92 -11.14 6.72
CA ASN A 273 9.29 -11.58 6.95
C ASN A 273 9.65 -12.87 6.20
N ASP A 274 9.06 -13.10 5.02
CA ASP A 274 9.10 -14.42 4.36
C ASP A 274 8.62 -15.55 5.30
N GLY A 275 7.73 -15.20 6.22
CA GLY A 275 7.28 -16.10 7.27
C GLY A 275 8.19 -16.26 8.47
N LYS A 276 9.32 -15.56 8.57
CA LYS A 276 10.33 -15.86 9.60
C LYS A 276 10.18 -15.03 10.88
N TYR A 277 10.40 -15.68 12.02
CA TYR A 277 10.59 -15.02 13.31
C TYR A 277 11.60 -15.79 14.15
N THR A 278 12.52 -15.09 14.80
CA THR A 278 13.63 -15.73 15.54
C THR A 278 13.50 -15.49 17.03
N ILE A 279 13.79 -16.51 17.84
CA ILE A 279 13.89 -16.38 19.31
C ILE A 279 15.25 -16.87 19.81
N GLY A 280 15.72 -16.30 20.91
CA GLY A 280 16.98 -16.65 21.54
C GLY A 280 18.22 -16.10 20.83
N HIS A 281 19.39 -16.55 21.26
CA HIS A 281 20.68 -16.08 20.76
C HIS A 281 21.77 -17.17 20.82
N GLY A 282 22.85 -17.00 20.06
CA GLY A 282 23.98 -17.94 20.07
C GLY A 282 23.56 -19.37 19.73
N ASN A 283 23.98 -20.35 20.53
CA ASN A 283 23.60 -21.76 20.37
C ASN A 283 22.12 -22.04 20.70
N LEU A 284 21.45 -21.09 21.35
CA LEU A 284 20.06 -21.16 21.79
C LEU A 284 19.10 -20.46 20.80
N LEU A 285 19.55 -20.23 19.57
CA LEU A 285 18.77 -19.56 18.54
C LEU A 285 17.80 -20.53 17.84
N PHE A 286 16.56 -20.11 17.64
CA PHE A 286 15.52 -20.83 16.91
C PHE A 286 14.90 -19.91 15.85
N GLU A 287 14.94 -20.33 14.59
CA GLU A 287 14.18 -19.72 13.49
C GLU A 287 12.83 -20.44 13.36
N THR A 288 11.73 -19.69 13.37
CA THR A 288 10.39 -20.20 13.11
C THR A 288 9.92 -19.75 11.73
N ARG A 289 9.04 -20.53 11.08
CA ARG A 289 8.45 -20.21 9.77
C ARG A 289 6.93 -20.30 9.77
N TRP A 290 6.31 -19.30 9.18
CA TRP A 290 4.88 -19.04 9.19
C TRP A 290 4.41 -18.64 7.80
N SER A 291 3.27 -19.14 7.33
CA SER A 291 2.74 -18.75 6.01
C SER A 291 1.24 -18.49 6.03
N ASN A 292 0.80 -17.68 5.06
CA ASN A 292 -0.60 -17.38 4.79
C ASN A 292 -1.14 -18.39 3.76
N ALA A 293 -1.30 -19.67 4.16
CA ALA A 293 -1.94 -20.63 3.28
C ALA A 293 -3.46 -20.38 3.31
N SER A 294 -4.09 -20.29 2.14
CA SER A 294 -5.54 -20.15 2.02
C SER A 294 -6.24 -21.18 2.92
N ASN A 295 -7.04 -20.67 3.86
CA ASN A 295 -7.85 -21.36 4.87
C ASN A 295 -7.12 -21.82 6.15
N ARG A 296 -5.81 -21.62 6.27
CA ARG A 296 -4.97 -22.20 7.32
C ARG A 296 -3.68 -21.39 7.48
N CYS A 297 -3.52 -20.61 8.56
CA CYS A 297 -2.15 -20.23 8.99
C CYS A 297 -1.33 -21.52 9.06
N ALA A 298 -0.07 -21.54 8.66
CA ALA A 298 0.71 -22.77 8.72
C ALA A 298 2.09 -22.54 9.33
N TYR A 299 2.42 -23.40 10.31
CA TYR A 299 3.74 -23.54 10.91
C TYR A 299 4.49 -24.67 10.19
N ASP A 300 5.70 -24.43 9.69
CA ASP A 300 6.52 -25.44 8.99
C ASP A 300 7.93 -25.51 9.58
N MET A 301 8.20 -26.58 10.33
CA MET A 301 9.55 -27.04 10.68
C MET A 301 9.73 -28.55 10.41
N SER A 302 8.76 -29.18 9.75
CA SER A 302 8.77 -30.61 9.43
C SER A 302 7.95 -30.82 8.16
N SER A 303 8.15 -31.92 7.44
CA SER A 303 7.43 -32.32 6.22
C SER A 303 5.89 -32.26 6.21
N ARG A 304 5.24 -31.72 7.25
CA ARG A 304 3.79 -31.57 7.41
C ARG A 304 3.45 -30.11 7.79
N VAL A 305 2.68 -29.47 6.92
CA VAL A 305 2.05 -28.16 7.13
C VAL A 305 0.91 -28.31 8.16
N GLN A 306 1.04 -27.73 9.35
CA GLN A 306 -0.01 -27.74 10.38
C GLN A 306 -0.57 -26.34 10.63
N THR A 307 -1.89 -26.26 10.84
CA THR A 307 -2.55 -25.01 11.22
C THR A 307 -2.52 -24.79 12.71
N PRO A 308 -1.81 -23.75 13.17
CA PRO A 308 -1.80 -23.41 14.57
C PRO A 308 -3.15 -22.82 15.00
N HIS A 309 -3.65 -23.28 16.13
CA HIS A 309 -4.79 -22.70 16.84
C HIS A 309 -4.31 -22.05 18.14
N GLU A 310 -5.10 -21.11 18.65
CA GLU A 310 -4.90 -20.56 19.99
C GLU A 310 -4.88 -21.69 21.03
N GLY A 311 -3.89 -21.65 21.93
CA GLY A 311 -3.65 -22.66 22.94
C GLY A 311 -2.75 -23.82 22.49
N ASP A 312 -2.47 -23.96 21.20
CA ASP A 312 -1.55 -24.99 20.71
C ASP A 312 -0.14 -24.78 21.28
N VAL A 313 0.51 -25.88 21.64
CA VAL A 313 1.89 -25.90 22.14
C VAL A 313 2.77 -26.64 21.14
N VAL A 314 3.90 -26.02 20.80
CA VAL A 314 4.88 -26.55 19.85
C VAL A 314 6.23 -26.67 20.55
N VAL A 315 6.84 -27.85 20.47
CA VAL A 315 8.21 -28.08 20.95
C VAL A 315 9.14 -28.09 19.75
N LEU A 316 10.21 -27.30 19.84
CA LEU A 316 11.23 -27.13 18.82
C LEU A 316 12.54 -27.74 19.28
N GLN A 317 13.30 -28.25 18.32
CA GLN A 317 14.69 -28.63 18.49
C GLN A 317 15.52 -27.94 17.41
N ASN A 318 16.64 -27.31 17.79
CA ASN A 318 17.55 -26.69 16.83
C ASN A 318 18.69 -27.64 16.43
N ASP A 319 19.56 -27.20 15.51
CA ASP A 319 20.71 -27.97 15.02
C ASP A 319 21.82 -28.20 16.06
N LYS A 320 21.72 -27.52 17.21
CA LYS A 320 22.62 -27.67 18.36
C LYS A 320 22.02 -28.55 19.47
N GLU A 321 20.94 -29.26 19.16
CA GLU A 321 20.23 -30.17 20.08
C GLU A 321 19.61 -29.48 21.31
N TYR A 322 19.42 -28.16 21.28
CA TYR A 322 18.64 -27.45 22.30
C TYR A 322 17.16 -27.47 21.97
N PHE A 323 16.33 -27.33 23.01
CA PHE A 323 14.89 -27.32 22.89
C PHE A 323 14.27 -25.98 23.26
N ALA A 324 13.20 -25.61 22.56
CA ALA A 324 12.32 -24.50 22.92
C ALA A 324 10.87 -24.96 22.93
N VAL A 325 10.05 -24.33 23.77
CA VAL A 325 8.59 -24.49 23.74
C VAL A 325 7.96 -23.16 23.34
N LEU A 326 6.97 -23.25 22.47
CA LEU A 326 6.12 -22.15 22.03
C LEU A 326 4.68 -22.49 22.41
N LYS A 327 3.95 -21.52 22.96
CA LYS A 327 2.51 -21.57 23.10
C LYS A 327 1.90 -20.47 22.25
N ILE A 328 0.89 -20.81 21.47
CA ILE A 328 0.20 -19.86 20.60
C ILE A 328 -0.87 -19.16 21.40
N VAL A 329 -0.72 -17.85 21.58
CA VAL A 329 -1.56 -17.03 22.45
C VAL A 329 -2.69 -16.36 21.68
N ASP A 330 -2.43 -15.94 20.44
CA ASP A 330 -3.41 -15.25 19.60
C ASP A 330 -3.01 -15.37 18.13
N VAL A 331 -3.99 -15.50 17.24
CA VAL A 331 -3.78 -15.55 15.78
C VAL A 331 -4.82 -14.67 15.12
N LYS A 332 -4.34 -13.56 14.53
CA LYS A 332 -5.16 -12.64 13.74
C LYS A 332 -4.86 -12.80 12.27
N ALA A 333 -5.90 -12.84 11.46
CA ALA A 333 -5.76 -12.91 10.01
C ALA A 333 -6.88 -12.15 9.32
N ARG A 334 -6.53 -11.36 8.31
CA ARG A 334 -7.49 -10.63 7.46
C ARG A 334 -8.49 -11.55 6.78
N SER A 335 -8.11 -12.80 6.51
CA SER A 335 -9.02 -13.84 6.01
C SER A 335 -10.15 -14.19 6.98
N HIS A 336 -10.00 -13.90 8.28
CA HIS A 336 -11.00 -14.11 9.32
C HIS A 336 -11.72 -12.81 9.74
N GLY A 337 -11.49 -11.71 9.02
CA GLY A 337 -12.11 -10.41 9.30
C GLY A 337 -11.33 -9.53 10.26
N ASP A 338 -10.13 -9.94 10.70
CA ASP A 338 -9.23 -9.04 11.41
C ASP A 338 -8.71 -7.93 10.50
N ILE A 339 -8.30 -6.82 11.11
CA ILE A 339 -7.78 -5.67 10.36
C ILE A 339 -6.35 -5.95 9.85
N TYR A 340 -5.58 -6.81 10.53
CA TYR A 340 -4.19 -7.14 10.19
C TYR A 340 -3.86 -8.60 10.48
N ASP A 341 -2.73 -9.05 9.93
CA ASP A 341 -2.20 -10.40 10.13
C ASP A 341 -1.15 -10.38 11.25
N SER A 342 -1.33 -11.20 12.30
CA SER A 342 -0.34 -11.36 13.37
C SER A 342 -0.46 -12.70 14.09
N VAL A 343 0.67 -13.20 14.60
CA VAL A 343 0.71 -14.30 15.56
C VAL A 343 1.35 -13.78 16.84
N SER A 344 0.74 -14.11 17.98
CA SER A 344 1.32 -13.91 19.31
C SER A 344 1.70 -15.25 19.91
N ILE A 345 2.94 -15.35 20.36
CA ILE A 345 3.49 -16.53 21.03
C ILE A 345 3.99 -16.16 22.43
N GLU A 346 3.84 -17.10 23.35
CA GLU A 346 4.63 -17.17 24.57
C GLU A 346 5.68 -18.26 24.36
N TYR A 347 6.91 -18.05 24.80
CA TYR A 347 7.97 -19.01 24.57
C TYR A 347 8.96 -19.11 25.73
N ARG A 348 9.64 -20.26 25.78
CA ARG A 348 10.76 -20.52 26.69
C ARG A 348 11.77 -21.44 26.01
N ILE A 349 13.05 -21.09 26.11
CA ILE A 349 14.18 -21.88 25.61
C ILE A 349 14.84 -22.55 26.79
N ASN A 350 15.07 -23.86 26.67
CA ASN A 350 15.72 -24.61 27.73
C ASN A 350 17.24 -24.55 27.59
N GLN A 351 17.90 -24.02 28.61
CA GLN A 351 19.35 -23.79 28.57
C GLN A 351 20.17 -25.05 28.88
N ASP A 352 19.55 -26.05 29.51
CA ASP A 352 20.20 -27.30 29.91
C ASP A 352 20.20 -28.38 28.80
N GLY A 353 19.60 -28.08 27.64
CA GLY A 353 19.47 -29.01 26.52
C GLY A 353 18.42 -30.11 26.72
N SER A 354 17.68 -30.10 27.83
CA SER A 354 16.62 -31.09 28.06
C SER A 354 15.35 -30.75 27.28
N GLY A 355 14.72 -31.77 26.70
CA GLY A 355 13.43 -31.64 26.02
C GLY A 355 12.23 -31.56 26.96
N THR A 356 12.46 -31.50 28.28
CA THR A 356 11.41 -31.51 29.30
C THR A 356 11.15 -30.09 29.79
N PHE A 357 9.95 -29.57 29.51
CA PHE A 357 9.49 -28.29 30.04
C PHE A 357 8.58 -28.57 31.23
N ARG A 358 8.87 -27.96 32.39
CA ARG A 358 7.97 -27.96 33.56
C ARG A 358 7.14 -26.69 33.53
N GLU A 359 5.87 -26.82 33.94
CA GLU A 359 4.85 -25.75 33.98
C GLU A 359 5.40 -24.41 34.51
#